data_AF-A0A836SRW5-F1
#
_entry.id   AF-A0A836SRW5-F1
#
_cell.length_a   1.000
_cell.length_b   1.000
_cell.length_c   1.000
_cell.angle_alpha   90.00
_cell.angle_beta   90.00
_cell.angle_gamma   90.00
#
_symmetry.space_group_name_H-M   'P 1'
#
loop_
_entity.id
_entity.type
_entity.pdbx_description
1 polymer ?
#
loop_
_entity_poly.entity_id
_entity_poly.type
_entity_poly.pdbx_seq_one_letter_code
_entity_poly.pdbx_strand_id
1 'polypeptide(L)'
;MSCGKGRAFTLVELLVVISIIGVLAAILLPALNAALERAERAKATHQLGQIRAAVQAYYGEYGSMPSPDTEARDYAYGSKNCSHKQKSVMDILRGKDTT
;
A
#
# COMPACT_ATOMS: atom_id res chain seq x y z
N MET A 1 -51.43 26.90 26.20
CA MET A 1 -50.32 25.92 26.15
C MET A 1 -50.46 25.11 24.87
N SER A 2 -49.69 25.45 23.84
CA SER A 2 -49.68 24.71 22.57
C SER A 2 -48.81 23.48 22.76
N CYS A 3 -49.42 22.30 22.81
CA CYS A 3 -48.70 21.03 22.80
C CYS A 3 -48.22 20.80 21.36
N GLY A 4 -46.94 21.11 21.11
CA GLY A 4 -46.30 20.81 19.83
C GLY A 4 -46.36 19.30 19.61
N LYS A 5 -47.08 18.87 18.56
CA LYS A 5 -47.18 17.47 18.16
C LYS A 5 -45.81 17.00 17.67
N GLY A 6 -44.95 16.61 18.60
CA GLY A 6 -43.67 15.96 18.32
C GLY A 6 -43.94 14.66 17.58
N ARG A 7 -43.41 14.54 16.36
CA ARG A 7 -43.50 13.32 15.56
C ARG A 7 -42.59 12.29 16.24
N ALA A 8 -43.17 11.31 16.93
CA ALA A 8 -42.43 10.19 17.48
C ALA A 8 -41.93 9.32 16.32
N PHE A 9 -40.64 9.00 16.31
CA PHE A 9 -40.04 8.09 15.34
C PHE A 9 -40.63 6.70 15.55
N THR A 10 -41.15 6.09 14.49
CA THR A 10 -41.59 4.71 14.56
C THR A 10 -40.38 3.77 14.54
N LEU A 11 -40.45 2.66 15.27
CA LEU A 11 -39.37 1.65 15.23
C LEU A 11 -39.12 1.13 13.79
N VAL A 12 -40.17 1.12 12.96
CA VAL A 12 -40.11 0.72 11.55
C VAL A 12 -39.30 1.72 10.71
N GLU A 13 -39.46 3.03 10.95
CA GLU A 13 -38.67 4.07 10.27
C GLU A 13 -37.17 3.94 10.59
N LEU A 14 -36.79 3.57 11.81
CA LEU A 14 -35.38 3.30 12.13
C LEU A 14 -34.89 1.96 11.55
N LEU A 15 -35.73 0.93 11.56
CA LEU A 15 -35.39 -0.41 11.07
C LEU A 15 -35.06 -0.42 9.58
N VAL A 16 -35.83 0.30 8.76
CA VAL A 16 -35.56 0.37 7.31
C VAL A 16 -34.27 1.13 6.99
N VAL A 17 -33.89 2.10 7.82
CA VAL A 17 -32.67 2.88 7.60
C VAL A 17 -31.43 2.02 7.83
N ILE A 18 -31.38 1.29 8.95
CA ILE A 18 -30.23 0.43 9.23
C ILE A 18 -30.12 -0.73 8.23
N SER A 19 -31.26 -1.22 7.70
CA SER A 19 -31.24 -2.28 6.69
C SER A 19 -30.66 -1.79 5.36
N ILE A 20 -31.01 -0.59 4.92
CA ILE A 20 -30.44 0.02 3.71
C ILE A 20 -28.94 0.28 3.90
N ILE A 21 -28.52 0.86 5.03
CA ILE A 21 -27.09 1.09 5.33
C ILE A 21 -26.33 -0.24 5.35
N GLY A 22 -26.91 -1.30 5.94
CA GLY A 22 -26.31 -2.63 5.99
C GLY A 22 -26.07 -3.24 4.61
N VAL A 23 -27.04 -3.13 3.69
CA VAL A 23 -26.88 -3.63 2.31
C VAL A 23 -25.81 -2.85 1.56
N LEU A 24 -25.80 -1.52 1.67
CA LEU A 24 -24.78 -0.69 1.04
C LEU A 24 -23.38 -0.99 1.59
N ALA A 25 -23.25 -1.14 2.92
CA ALA A 25 -21.98 -1.46 3.58
C ALA A 25 -21.47 -2.85 3.21
N ALA A 26 -22.35 -3.86 3.09
CA ALA A 26 -21.97 -5.22 2.72
C ALA A 26 -21.33 -5.29 1.33
N ILE A 27 -21.78 -4.45 0.39
CA ILE A 27 -21.18 -4.34 -0.94
C ILE A 27 -19.85 -3.55 -0.88
N LEU A 28 -19.74 -2.57 0.03
CA LEU A 28 -18.57 -1.70 0.16
C LEU A 28 -17.35 -2.35 0.83
N LEU A 29 -17.57 -3.16 1.87
CA LEU A 29 -16.50 -3.78 2.66
C LEU A 29 -15.45 -4.57 1.84
N PRO A 30 -15.83 -5.45 0.89
CA PRO A 30 -14.83 -6.16 0.09
C PRO A 30 -14.00 -5.23 -0.81
N ALA A 31 -14.62 -4.18 -1.34
CA ALA A 31 -13.93 -3.19 -2.16
C ALA A 31 -12.92 -2.36 -1.34
N LEU A 32 -13.23 -2.08 -0.08
CA LEU A 32 -12.35 -1.35 0.83
C LEU A 32 -11.05 -2.12 1.12
N ASN A 33 -11.14 -3.42 1.40
CA ASN A 33 -9.97 -4.24 1.69
C ASN A 33 -9.02 -4.30 0.48
N ALA A 34 -9.57 -4.47 -0.73
CA ALA A 34 -8.78 -4.45 -1.96
C ALA A 34 -8.14 -3.07 -2.22
N ALA A 35 -8.83 -1.98 -1.88
CA ALA A 35 -8.27 -0.63 -1.99
C ALA A 35 -7.11 -0.39 -1.01
N LEU A 36 -7.23 -0.88 0.23
CA LEU A 36 -6.17 -0.78 1.24
C LEU A 36 -4.93 -1.58 0.84
N GLU A 37 -5.10 -2.81 0.37
CA GLU A 37 -3.98 -3.62 -0.12
C GLU A 37 -3.26 -2.95 -1.30
N ARG A 38 -4.02 -2.35 -2.22
CA ARG A 38 -3.45 -1.54 -3.31
C ARG A 38 -2.75 -0.29 -2.80
N ALA A 39 -3.27 0.38 -1.77
CA ALA A 39 -2.65 1.56 -1.18
C ALA A 39 -1.33 1.22 -0.47
N GLU A 40 -1.24 0.08 0.22
CA GLU A 40 0.01 -0.40 0.81
C GLU A 40 1.07 -0.71 -0.26
N ARG A 41 0.66 -1.39 -1.34
CA ARG A 41 1.54 -1.63 -2.50
C ARG A 41 1.97 -0.32 -3.18
N ALA A 42 1.05 0.64 -3.33
CA ALA A 42 1.34 1.96 -3.89
C ALA A 42 2.33 2.74 -3.01
N LYS A 43 2.20 2.65 -1.69
CA LYS A 43 3.14 3.27 -0.74
C LYS A 43 4.53 2.65 -0.88
N ALA A 44 4.63 1.32 -0.89
CA ALA A 44 5.90 0.62 -1.04
C ALA A 44 6.58 0.95 -2.38
N THR A 45 5.84 0.93 -3.49
CA THR A 45 6.37 1.29 -4.82
C THR A 45 6.83 2.74 -4.89
N HIS A 46 6.13 3.68 -4.25
CA HIS A 46 6.55 5.07 -4.17
C HIS A 46 7.86 5.23 -3.40
N GLN A 47 8.00 4.58 -2.24
CA GLN A 47 9.25 4.59 -1.46
C GLN A 47 10.43 3.98 -2.25
N LEU A 48 10.19 2.88 -2.96
CA LEU A 48 11.21 2.29 -3.84
C LEU A 48 11.58 3.21 -5.01
N GLY A 49 10.61 3.93 -5.58
CA GLY A 49 10.85 4.95 -6.59
C GLY A 49 11.75 6.09 -6.10
N GLN A 50 11.54 6.55 -4.86
CA GLN A 50 12.40 7.54 -4.22
C GLN A 50 13.84 7.03 -4.04
N ILE A 51 14.01 5.79 -3.60
CA ILE A 51 15.34 5.15 -3.48
C ILE A 51 16.00 5.01 -4.85
N ARG A 52 15.26 4.55 -5.86
CA ARG A 52 15.77 4.44 -7.25
C ARG A 52 16.29 5.78 -7.75
N ALA A 53 15.52 6.86 -7.55
CA ALA A 53 15.92 8.20 -7.95
C ALA A 53 17.20 8.65 -7.26
N ALA A 54 17.34 8.40 -5.94
CA ALA A 54 18.54 8.71 -5.18
C ALA A 54 19.77 7.95 -5.68
N VAL A 55 19.64 6.65 -5.95
CA VAL A 55 20.72 5.81 -6.50
C VAL A 55 21.13 6.28 -7.89
N GLN A 56 20.16 6.64 -8.74
CA GLN A 56 20.42 7.15 -10.08
C GLN A 56 21.12 8.52 -10.04
N ALA A 57 20.74 9.39 -9.10
CA ALA A 57 21.43 10.66 -8.88
C ALA A 57 22.88 10.44 -8.44
N TYR A 58 23.13 9.54 -7.49
CA TYR A 58 24.49 9.18 -7.06
C TYR A 58 25.34 8.65 -8.22
N TYR A 59 24.79 7.73 -9.03
CA TYR A 59 25.50 7.19 -10.18
C TYR A 59 25.84 8.28 -11.21
N GLY A 60 24.95 9.24 -11.44
CA GLY A 60 25.20 10.37 -12.33
C GLY A 60 26.33 11.28 -11.86
N GLU A 61 26.53 11.41 -10.56
CA GLU A 61 27.56 12.28 -9.96
C GLU A 61 28.91 11.58 -9.77
N TYR A 62 28.91 10.32 -9.33
CA TYR A 62 30.13 9.59 -8.96
C TYR A 62 30.53 8.49 -9.96
N GLY A 63 29.72 8.23 -11.00
CA GLY A 63 30.02 7.24 -12.05
C GLY A 63 30.07 5.77 -11.57
N SER A 64 29.73 5.51 -10.31
CA SER A 64 29.73 4.19 -9.70
C SER A 64 28.47 3.98 -8.84
N MET A 65 28.08 2.73 -8.64
CA MET A 65 26.93 2.36 -7.81
C MET A 65 27.30 2.55 -6.33
N PRO A 66 26.38 3.00 -5.45
CA PRO A 66 26.68 3.10 -4.03
C PRO A 66 27.07 1.73 -3.46
N SER A 67 28.31 1.63 -2.94
CA SER A 67 28.82 0.44 -2.27
C SER A 67 28.64 0.57 -0.75
N PRO A 68 28.22 -0.51 -0.06
CA PRO A 68 28.23 -0.52 1.40
C PRO A 68 29.67 -0.38 1.92
N ASP A 69 29.81 0.24 3.09
CA ASP A 69 31.06 0.39 3.81
C ASP A 69 31.61 -0.97 4.27
N THR A 70 32.92 -1.05 4.41
CA THR A 70 33.69 -2.32 4.49
C THR A 70 33.43 -3.19 5.72
N GLU A 71 32.59 -2.79 6.69
CA GLU A 71 32.22 -3.58 7.87
C GLU A 71 30.87 -4.31 7.74
N ALA A 72 30.25 -4.16 6.58
CA ALA A 72 28.90 -4.58 6.30
C ALA A 72 28.90 -6.06 5.85
N ARG A 73 28.99 -6.98 6.83
CA ARG A 73 28.79 -8.42 6.59
C ARG A 73 27.34 -8.64 6.17
N ASP A 74 27.16 -8.92 4.89
CA ASP A 74 25.91 -9.32 4.21
C ASP A 74 25.04 -8.19 3.60
N TYR A 75 25.59 -7.45 2.63
CA TYR A 75 24.84 -6.50 1.78
C TYR A 75 24.94 -6.81 0.28
N ALA A 76 25.35 -8.03 -0.08
CA ALA A 76 25.21 -8.49 -1.45
C ALA A 76 23.71 -8.65 -1.74
N TYR A 77 23.17 -7.70 -2.51
CA TYR A 77 21.85 -7.80 -3.09
C TYR A 77 21.76 -9.06 -3.97
N GLY A 78 21.32 -10.16 -3.37
CA GLY A 78 21.37 -11.50 -3.97
C GLY A 78 22.61 -12.27 -3.53
N SER A 79 22.54 -12.89 -2.35
CA SER A 79 23.33 -14.08 -2.06
C SER A 79 23.04 -15.12 -3.15
N LYS A 80 24.06 -15.53 -3.91
CA LYS A 80 23.93 -16.48 -5.03
C LYS A 80 23.63 -17.91 -4.56
N ASN A 81 23.33 -18.11 -3.28
CA ASN A 81 23.39 -19.44 -2.66
C ASN A 81 22.00 -19.99 -2.31
N CYS A 82 20.91 -19.29 -2.63
CA CYS A 82 19.56 -19.82 -2.50
C CYS A 82 18.96 -20.05 -3.89
N SER A 83 18.70 -21.32 -4.23
CA SER A 83 17.98 -21.77 -5.43
C SER A 83 16.48 -21.38 -5.42
N HIS A 84 16.15 -20.25 -4.79
CA HIS A 84 14.87 -19.59 -4.90
C HIS A 84 15.14 -18.27 -5.60
N LYS A 85 14.41 -18.01 -6.69
CA LYS A 85 14.43 -16.77 -7.45
C LYS A 85 13.92 -15.62 -6.56
N GLN A 86 14.72 -15.17 -5.59
CA GLN A 86 14.48 -13.94 -4.86
C GLN A 86 14.57 -12.84 -5.91
N LYS A 87 13.42 -12.27 -6.29
CA LYS A 87 13.37 -10.99 -6.99
C LYS A 87 14.13 -10.02 -6.08
N SER A 88 15.38 -9.77 -6.45
CA SER A 88 16.25 -8.87 -5.71
C SER A 88 15.53 -7.52 -5.75
N VAL A 89 15.31 -6.81 -4.64
CA VAL A 89 14.75 -5.46 -4.70
C VAL A 89 15.55 -4.55 -5.67
N MET A 90 16.82 -4.86 -5.98
CA MET A 90 17.56 -4.25 -7.10
C MET A 90 16.99 -4.55 -8.50
N ASP A 91 16.29 -5.65 -8.73
CA ASP A 91 15.53 -5.92 -9.97
C ASP A 91 14.29 -5.01 -10.08
N ILE A 92 13.62 -4.70 -8.95
CA ILE A 92 12.53 -3.72 -8.89
C ILE A 92 13.07 -2.31 -9.17
N LEU A 93 14.19 -1.94 -8.53
CA LEU A 93 14.85 -0.66 -8.78
C LEU A 93 15.40 -0.56 -10.21
N ARG A 94 15.75 -1.67 -10.86
CA ARG A 94 16.14 -1.73 -12.29
C ARG A 94 14.95 -1.81 -13.25
N GLY A 95 13.71 -1.89 -12.76
CA GLY A 95 12.49 -1.91 -13.57
C GLY A 95 12.21 -3.23 -14.28
N LYS A 96 12.78 -4.34 -13.81
CA LYS A 96 12.55 -5.68 -14.37
C LYS A 96 11.34 -6.42 -13.77
N ASP A 97 10.82 -5.93 -12.65
CA ASP A 97 9.68 -6.53 -11.93
C ASP A 97 8.61 -5.47 -11.65
N THR A 98 7.72 -5.24 -12.62
CA THR A 98 6.57 -4.32 -12.50
C THR A 98 5.23 -5.05 -12.36
N THR A 99 5.26 -6.32 -11.93
CA THR A 99 4.07 -7.18 -11.72
C THR A 99 4.18 -7.84 -10.36
#